data_AF-A0A2D6XKG1-F1
#
_entry.id   AF-A0A2D6XKG1-F1
#
_cell.length_a   1.000
_cell.length_b   1.000
_cell.length_c   1.000
_cell.angle_alpha   90.00
_cell.angle_beta   90.00
_cell.angle_gamma   90.00
#
_symmetry.space_group_name_H-M   'P 1'
#
loop_
_entity.id
_entity.type
_entity.pdbx_description
1 polymer ?
#
loop_
_entity_poly.entity_id
_entity_poly.type
_entity_poly.pdbx_seq_one_letter_code
_entity_poly.pdbx_strand_id
1 'polypeptide(L)'
;MKEINRVDLIKLIEENRDPNTIFSVVFLKKSGEIRRMNCLLGVKKHLKGGVLKYNPSKLGYVIVLDTRKQAYRTINLNTISSITSKGVEYHVTA
;
A
#
# COMPACT_ATOMS: atom_id res chain seq x y z
N MET A 1 -2.58 -8.27 -17.28
CA MET A 1 -1.51 -8.14 -16.26
C MET A 1 -0.41 -7.30 -16.86
N LYS A 2 -0.02 -6.20 -16.23
CA LYS A 2 1.06 -5.32 -16.68
C LYS A 2 2.26 -5.46 -15.75
N GLU A 3 3.45 -5.22 -16.25
CA GLU A 3 4.65 -5.14 -15.41
C GLU A 3 4.88 -3.70 -14.96
N ILE A 4 5.42 -3.52 -13.76
CA ILE A 4 5.78 -2.22 -13.22
C ILE A 4 7.08 -2.34 -12.43
N ASN A 5 8.01 -1.43 -12.66
CA ASN A 5 9.22 -1.33 -11.85
C ASN A 5 8.90 -0.68 -10.49
N ARG A 6 9.84 -0.75 -9.54
CA ARG A 6 9.64 -0.20 -8.19
C ARG A 6 9.45 1.32 -8.14
N VAL A 7 10.06 2.07 -9.06
CA VAL A 7 9.94 3.53 -9.09
C VAL A 7 8.53 3.93 -9.49
N ASP A 8 8.00 3.31 -10.54
CA ASP A 8 6.65 3.57 -11.04
C ASP A 8 5.58 2.99 -10.12
N LEU A 9 5.88 1.91 -9.39
CA LEU A 9 5.02 1.40 -8.31
C LEU A 9 4.78 2.48 -7.24
N ILE A 10 5.84 3.17 -6.80
CA ILE A 10 5.73 4.23 -5.79
C ILE A 10 4.86 5.37 -6.32
N LYS A 11 5.09 5.79 -7.58
CA LYS A 11 4.25 6.82 -8.23
C LYS A 11 2.79 6.38 -8.28
N LEU A 12 2.53 5.14 -8.70
CA LEU A 12 1.18 4.59 -8.76
C LEU A 12 0.51 4.59 -7.39
N ILE A 13 1.22 4.23 -6.32
CA ILE A 13 0.66 4.27 -4.96
C ILE A 13 0.33 5.71 -4.55
N GLU A 14 1.22 6.68 -4.82
CA GLU A 14 0.97 8.10 -4.53
C GLU A 14 -0.17 8.69 -5.39
N GLU A 15 -0.38 8.22 -6.63
CA GLU A 15 -1.53 8.57 -7.45
C GLU A 15 -2.86 8.05 -6.86
N ASN A 16 -2.81 6.96 -6.09
CA ASN A 16 -3.96 6.42 -5.36
C ASN A 16 -4.18 7.09 -3.99
N ARG A 17 -3.59 8.28 -3.75
CA ARG A 17 -3.73 9.03 -2.50
C ARG A 17 -5.12 9.64 -2.28
N ASP A 18 -5.97 9.65 -3.30
CA ASP A 18 -7.38 9.97 -3.13
C ASP A 18 -8.03 8.96 -2.15
N PRO A 19 -8.58 9.42 -1.01
CA PRO A 19 -9.20 8.55 0.00
C PRO A 19 -10.45 7.80 -0.49
N ASN A 20 -10.94 8.07 -1.70
CA ASN A 20 -12.03 7.33 -2.35
C ASN A 20 -11.54 6.23 -3.29
N THR A 21 -10.24 6.20 -3.61
CA THR A 21 -9.68 5.21 -4.54
C THR A 21 -9.22 3.98 -3.79
N ILE A 22 -9.98 2.89 -3.92
CA ILE A 22 -9.60 1.57 -3.37
C ILE A 22 -8.62 0.89 -4.32
N PHE A 23 -7.52 0.39 -3.76
CA PHE A 23 -6.59 -0.47 -4.47
C PHE A 23 -6.34 -1.77 -3.68
N SER A 24 -6.04 -2.85 -4.40
CA SER A 24 -5.63 -4.12 -3.80
C SER A 24 -4.12 -4.25 -3.86
N VAL A 25 -3.51 -4.82 -2.83
CA VAL A 25 -2.08 -5.05 -2.76
C VAL A 25 -1.81 -6.47 -2.28
N VAL A 26 -0.85 -7.12 -2.93
CA VAL A 26 -0.31 -8.42 -2.53
C VAL A 26 1.14 -8.22 -2.12
N PHE A 27 1.48 -8.63 -0.89
CA PHE A 27 2.82 -8.47 -0.35
C PHE A 27 3.20 -9.63 0.56
N LEU A 28 4.51 -9.86 0.69
CA LEU A 28 5.08 -10.82 1.62
C LEU A 28 5.15 -10.19 3.02
N LYS A 29 4.48 -10.80 4.00
CA LYS A 29 4.60 -10.42 5.41
C LYS A 29 6.00 -10.75 5.93
N LYS A 30 6.42 -10.09 7.01
CA LYS A 30 7.64 -10.45 7.76
C LYS A 30 7.64 -11.92 8.24
N SER A 31 6.47 -12.52 8.44
CA SER A 31 6.32 -13.93 8.81
C SER A 31 6.50 -14.92 7.64
N GLY A 32 6.68 -14.44 6.40
CA GLY A 32 6.82 -15.28 5.20
C GLY A 32 5.50 -15.61 4.49
N GLU A 33 4.36 -15.19 5.03
CA GLU A 33 3.06 -15.41 4.38
C GLU A 33 2.74 -14.32 3.35
N ILE A 34 2.19 -14.72 2.20
CA ILE A 34 1.64 -13.79 1.22
C ILE A 34 0.27 -13.32 1.70
N ARG A 35 0.06 -12.01 1.75
CA ARG A 35 -1.24 -11.42 2.09
C ARG A 35 -1.72 -10.52 0.95
N ARG A 36 -2.97 -10.74 0.56
CA ARG A 36 -3.76 -9.85 -0.30
C ARG A 36 -4.73 -9.04 0.55
N MET A 37 -4.78 -7.72 0.37
CA MET A 37 -5.76 -6.87 1.06
C MET A 37 -6.14 -5.62 0.26
N ASN A 38 -7.33 -5.09 0.55
CA ASN A 38 -7.87 -3.87 -0.04
C ASN A 38 -7.57 -2.68 0.87
N CYS A 39 -7.08 -1.60 0.26
CA CYS A 39 -6.50 -0.47 0.97
C CYS A 39 -7.03 0.85 0.42
N LEU A 40 -7.06 1.86 1.30
CA LEU A 40 -7.21 3.27 0.97
C LEU A 40 -5.97 4.03 1.46
N LEU A 41 -5.46 4.96 0.65
CA LEU A 41 -4.39 5.87 1.04
C LEU A 41 -4.98 7.23 1.42
N GLY A 42 -4.32 7.97 2.30
CA GLY A 42 -4.71 9.35 2.64
C GLY A 42 -5.92 9.51 3.57
N VAL A 43 -6.59 8.42 3.99
CA VAL A 43 -7.74 8.50 4.91
C VAL A 43 -7.30 8.95 6.31
N LYS A 44 -7.76 10.13 6.73
CA LYS A 44 -7.47 10.68 8.07
C LYS A 44 -8.60 10.49 9.10
N LYS A 45 -9.81 10.14 8.65
CA LYS A 45 -11.04 10.08 9.48
C LYS A 45 -10.91 9.19 10.72
N HIS A 46 -10.12 8.13 10.65
CA HIS A 46 -9.98 7.15 11.74
C HIS A 46 -8.71 7.35 12.57
N LEU A 47 -7.94 8.41 12.31
CA LEU A 47 -6.72 8.69 13.08
C LEU A 47 -7.10 9.13 14.49
N LYS A 48 -6.43 8.54 15.49
CA LYS A 48 -6.60 8.89 16.91
C LYS A 48 -5.70 10.06 17.36
N GLY A 49 -5.09 10.78 16.41
CA GLY A 49 -4.03 11.75 16.68
C GLY A 49 -2.68 11.08 17.01
N GLY A 50 -1.66 11.90 17.24
CA GLY A 50 -0.28 11.48 17.54
C GLY A 50 0.71 11.70 16.40
N VAL A 51 2.00 11.61 16.73
CA VAL A 51 3.11 11.80 15.79
C VAL A 51 3.77 10.44 15.54
N LEU A 52 3.98 10.10 14.28
CA LEU A 52 4.78 8.95 13.90
C LEU A 52 6.21 9.14 14.39
N LYS A 53 6.71 8.23 15.22
CA LYS A 53 8.08 8.26 15.76
C LYS A 53 9.17 7.96 14.70
N TYR A 54 8.77 7.56 13.51
CA TYR A 54 9.65 7.22 12.40
C TYR A 54 9.09 7.80 11.10
N ASN A 55 9.94 7.97 10.10
CA ASN A 55 9.53 8.38 8.76
C ASN A 55 9.28 7.13 7.89
N PRO A 56 8.02 6.77 7.57
CA PRO A 56 7.71 5.56 6.82
C PRO A 56 8.36 5.57 5.43
N SER A 57 8.26 6.70 4.71
CA SER A 57 8.78 6.83 3.35
C SER A 57 10.30 6.62 3.28
N LYS A 58 11.05 7.11 4.27
CA LYS A 58 12.51 6.86 4.36
C LYS A 58 12.88 5.39 4.59
N LEU A 59 11.95 4.59 5.13
CA LEU A 59 12.15 3.16 5.41
C LEU A 59 11.52 2.26 4.34
N GLY A 60 11.01 2.82 3.24
CA GLY A 60 10.30 2.06 2.22
C GLY A 60 8.95 1.51 2.72
N TYR A 61 8.31 2.23 3.64
CA TYR A 61 7.02 1.89 4.20
C TYR A 61 5.93 2.86 3.76
N VAL A 62 4.72 2.34 3.55
CA VAL A 62 3.51 3.12 3.33
C VAL A 62 2.46 2.76 4.36
N ILE A 63 1.78 3.77 4.92
CA ILE A 63 0.67 3.58 5.85
C ILE A 63 -0.62 3.71 5.08
N VAL A 64 -1.41 2.65 5.12
CA VAL A 64 -2.70 2.56 4.43
C VAL A 64 -3.80 2.18 5.41
N LEU A 65 -5.04 2.49 5.08
CA LEU A 65 -6.20 1.98 5.80
C LEU A 65 -6.65 0.67 5.16
N ASP A 66 -6.63 -0.42 5.93
CA ASP A 66 -7.26 -1.70 5.55
C ASP A 66 -8.76 -1.52 5.60
N THR A 67 -9.43 -1.57 4.44
CA THR A 67 -10.87 -1.28 4.34
C THR A 67 -11.73 -2.35 5.00
N ARG A 68 -11.24 -3.60 5.08
CA ARG A 68 -11.96 -4.71 5.69
C ARG A 68 -11.94 -4.64 7.21
N LYS A 69 -10.80 -4.25 7.78
CA LYS A 69 -10.63 -4.14 9.24
C LYS A 69 -10.78 -2.73 9.79
N GLN A 70 -10.96 -1.73 8.92
CA GLN A 70 -10.98 -0.31 9.26
C GLN A 70 -9.81 0.11 10.16
N ALA A 71 -8.63 -0.44 9.89
CA ALA A 71 -7.44 -0.28 10.72
C ALA A 71 -6.24 0.11 9.87
N TYR A 72 -5.43 1.05 10.37
CA TYR A 72 -4.20 1.45 9.71
C TYR A 72 -3.17 0.32 9.74
N ARG A 73 -2.52 0.08 8.60
CA ARG A 73 -1.45 -0.91 8.44
C ARG A 73 -0.27 -0.29 7.72
N THR A 74 0.91 -0.69 8.17
CA THR A 74 2.16 -0.40 7.47
C THR A 74 2.46 -1.52 6.49
N ILE A 75 2.69 -1.18 5.23
CA ILE A 75 3.12 -2.10 4.17
C ILE A 75 4.57 -1.79 3.83
N ASN A 76 5.37 -2.84 3.63
CA ASN A 76 6.71 -2.74 3.06
C ASN A 76 6.65 -2.74 1.53
N LEU A 77 7.04 -1.63 0.92
CA LEU A 77 7.02 -1.43 -0.52
C LEU A 77 7.98 -2.40 -1.24
N ASN A 78 9.07 -2.80 -0.58
CA ASN A 78 10.06 -3.71 -1.16
C ASN A 78 9.55 -5.14 -1.31
N THR A 79 8.53 -5.52 -0.54
CA THR A 79 7.97 -6.88 -0.50
C THR A 79 6.65 -7.00 -1.26
N ILE A 80 6.24 -5.95 -1.97
CA ILE A 80 5.02 -5.98 -2.80
C ILE A 80 5.31 -6.83 -4.05
N SER A 81 4.45 -7.80 -4.29
CA SER A 81 4.50 -8.64 -5.50
C SER A 81 3.54 -8.13 -6.57
N SER A 82 2.37 -7.62 -6.18
CA SER A 82 1.43 -7.04 -7.14
C SER A 82 0.53 -5.97 -6.52
N ILE A 83 0.05 -5.08 -7.36
CA ILE A 83 -0.93 -4.06 -7.02
C ILE A 83 -2.03 -4.04 -8.07
N THR A 84 -3.28 -3.93 -7.64
CA THR A 84 -4.43 -3.75 -8.52
C THR A 84 -5.08 -2.42 -8.20
N SER A 85 -5.13 -1.51 -9.18
CA SER A 85 -5.83 -0.25 -9.04
C SER A 85 -6.66 0.02 -10.29
N LYS A 86 -7.87 0.58 -10.11
CA LYS A 86 -8.81 0.94 -11.18
C LYS A 86 -9.05 -0.20 -12.19
N GLY A 87 -9.10 -1.44 -11.70
CA GLY A 87 -9.31 -2.64 -12.53
C GLY A 87 -8.09 -3.16 -13.29
N VAL A 88 -6.92 -2.52 -13.13
CA VAL A 88 -5.67 -2.95 -13.77
C VAL A 88 -4.75 -3.58 -12.73
N GLU A 89 -4.31 -4.81 -12.99
CA GLU A 89 -3.32 -5.52 -12.17
C GLU A 89 -1.91 -5.33 -12.74
N TYR A 90 -1.02 -4.87 -11.85
CA TYR A 90 0.39 -4.65 -12.09
C TYR A 90 1.21 -5.63 -11.24
N HIS A 91 2.12 -6.35 -11.88
CA HIS A 91 3.10 -7.21 -11.23
C HIS A 91 4.43 -6.45 -11.08
N VAL A 92 5.00 -6.49 -9.87
CA VAL A 92 6.24 -5.77 -9.58
C VAL A 92 7.41 -6.60 -10.08
N THR A 93 8.14 -6.05 -11.03
CA THR A 93 9.39 -6.63 -11.52
C THR A 93 10.60 -5.97 -10.83
N ALA A 94 11.71 -6.71 -10.79
CA ALA A 94 12.90 -6.35 -10.02
C ALA A 94 13.53 -5.03 -10.47
#